data_AF-A0A6V7HNH7-F1
#
_entry.id   AF-A0A6V7HNH7-F1
#
_cell.length_a   1.000
_cell.length_b   1.000
_cell.length_c   1.000
_cell.angle_alpha   90.00
_cell.angle_beta   90.00
_cell.angle_gamma   90.00
#
_symmetry.space_group_name_H-M   'P 1'
#
loop_
_entity.id
_entity.type
_entity.pdbx_description
1 polymer ?
#
loop_
_entity_poly.entity_id
_entity_poly.type
_entity_poly.pdbx_seq_one_letter_code
_entity_poly.pdbx_strand_id
1 'polypeptide(L)' 'MTSGQGGHDYSLTIRQEIQRFESVHPSIYAIYDLIDLISDTHIAKQIREHVVAIE' A
#
# COMPACT_ATOMS: atom_id res chain seq x y z
N MET A 1 0.46 16.04 37.54
CA MET A 1 -0.60 15.42 36.71
C MET A 1 -0.24 15.68 35.24
N THR A 2 0.12 14.60 34.55
CA THR A 2 0.18 14.40 33.08
C THR A 2 0.69 15.54 32.19
N SER A 3 2.01 15.66 32.04
CA SER A 3 2.66 16.43 30.96
C SER A 3 3.70 15.53 30.31
N GLY A 4 3.30 14.75 29.31
CA GLY A 4 4.19 13.80 28.64
C GLY A 4 3.55 12.87 27.60
N GLN A 5 2.23 12.89 27.45
CA GLN A 5 1.52 11.90 26.61
C GLN A 5 1.55 12.24 25.10
N GLY A 6 1.48 13.52 24.72
CA GLY A 6 1.33 13.90 23.30
C GLY A 6 2.49 13.48 22.38
N GLY A 7 3.75 13.49 22.84
CA GLY A 7 4.89 13.11 22.00
C GLY A 7 4.97 11.62 21.67
N HIS A 8 4.46 10.77 22.56
CA HIS A 8 4.42 9.31 22.36
C HIS A 8 3.33 8.93 21.35
N ASP A 9 2.19 9.63 21.41
CA ASP A 9 1.06 9.40 20.50
C ASP A 9 1.40 9.77 19.05
N TYR A 10 2.16 10.84 18.83
CA TYR A 10 2.65 11.19 17.49
C TYR A 10 3.66 10.18 16.94
N SER A 11 4.60 9.70 17.75
CA SER A 11 5.56 8.69 17.32
C SER A 11 4.87 7.37 16.96
N LEU A 12 3.85 6.97 17.74
CA LEU A 12 3.05 5.78 17.46
C LEU A 12 2.25 5.93 16.17
N THR A 13 1.57 7.06 15.98
CA THR A 13 0.77 7.35 14.79
C THR A 13 1.64 7.32 13.52
N ILE A 14 2.82 7.94 13.56
CA ILE A 14 3.76 7.93 12.42
C ILE A 14 4.20 6.49 12.10
N ARG A 15 4.54 5.68 13.11
CA ARG A 15 4.92 4.27 12.90
C ARG A 15 3.78 3.45 12.31
N GLN A 16 2.55 3.68 12.74
CA GLN A 16 1.37 3.01 12.18
C GLN A 16 1.14 3.38 10.72
N GLU A 17 1.30 4.66 10.37
CA GLU A 17 1.16 5.11 8.99
C GLU A 17 2.28 4.53 8.10
N ILE A 18 3.53 4.48 8.59
CA ILE A 18 4.64 3.80 7.89
C ILE A 18 4.32 2.31 7.67
N GLN A 19 3.90 1.59 8.72
CA GLN A 19 3.57 0.17 8.62
C GLN A 19 2.41 -0.05 7.63
N ARG A 20 1.42 0.86 7.60
CA ARG A 20 0.32 0.82 6.64
C ARG A 20 0.84 0.99 5.21
N PHE A 21 1.72 1.95 4.96
CA PHE A 21 2.36 2.11 3.65
C PHE A 21 3.19 0.88 3.27
N GLU A 22 4.04 0.37 4.15
CA GLU A 22 4.86 -0.83 3.87
C GLU A 22 4.00 -2.07 3.58
N SER A 23 2.84 -2.19 4.25
CA SER A 23 1.92 -3.31 4.06
C SER A 23 1.15 -3.30 2.73
N VAL A 24 1.10 -2.16 2.00
CA VAL A 24 0.46 -2.13 0.68
C VAL A 24 1.32 -2.83 -0.37
N HIS A 25 2.65 -2.83 -0.21
CA HIS A 25 3.59 -3.41 -1.19
C HIS A 25 3.34 -4.91 -1.43
N PRO A 26 3.19 -5.78 -0.40
CA PRO A 26 2.79 -7.18 -0.60
C PRO A 26 1.50 -7.35 -1.40
N SER A 27 0.50 -6.49 -1.17
CA SER A 27 -0.79 -6.57 -1.86
C SER A 27 -0.68 -6.10 -3.31
N ILE A 28 0.11 -5.06 -3.57
CA ILE A 28 0.38 -4.55 -4.94
C ILE A 28 1.14 -5.60 -5.76
N TYR A 29 2.16 -6.25 -5.19
CA TYR A 29 2.87 -7.33 -5.88
C TYR A 29 1.97 -8.53 -6.18
N ALA A 30 1.12 -8.94 -5.25
CA ALA A 30 0.14 -10.00 -5.49
C ALA A 30 -0.84 -9.64 -6.63
N ILE A 31 -1.20 -8.36 -6.78
CA ILE A 31 -2.05 -7.92 -7.90
C ILE A 31 -1.30 -8.05 -9.23
N TYR A 32 -0.01 -7.75 -9.31
CA TYR A 32 0.78 -7.97 -10.53
C TYR A 32 0.82 -9.44 -10.92
N ASP A 33 0.99 -10.36 -9.95
CA ASP A 33 0.92 -11.80 -10.20
C ASP A 33 -0.44 -12.22 -10.78
N LEU A 34 -1.54 -11.64 -10.28
CA LEU A 34 -2.89 -11.90 -10.80
C LEU A 34 -3.11 -11.32 -12.20
N ILE A 35 -2.56 -10.14 -12.50
CA ILE A 35 -2.63 -9.52 -13.83
C ILE A 35 -1.93 -10.39 -14.87
N ASP A 36 -0.81 -11.01 -14.52
CA ASP A 36 -0.05 -11.87 -15.44
C ASP A 36 -0.80 -13.17 -15.82
N LEU A 37 -1.84 -13.54 -15.08
CA LEU A 37 -2.73 -14.65 -15.43
C LEU A 37 -3.82 -14.28 -16.45
N ILE A 38 -4.00 -12.99 -16.76
CA ILE A 38 -5.02 -12.50 -17.69
C ILE A 38 -4.52 -12.69 -19.13
N SER A 39 -5.21 -13.53 -19.90
CA SER A 39 -4.83 -13.83 -21.29
C SER A 39 -5.05 -12.65 -22.25
N ASP A 40 -6.04 -11.80 -21.98
CA ASP A 40 -6.30 -10.59 -22.75
C ASP A 40 -5.26 -9.51 -22.41
N THR A 41 -4.32 -9.30 -23.32
CA THR A 41 -3.21 -8.36 -23.14
C THR A 41 -3.65 -6.90 -23.09
N HIS A 42 -4.79 -6.54 -23.68
CA HIS A 42 -5.31 -5.19 -23.65
C HIS A 42 -5.94 -4.88 -22.29
N ILE A 43 -6.70 -5.82 -21.73
CA ILE A 43 -7.26 -5.71 -20.38
C ILE A 43 -6.14 -5.73 -19.34
N ALA A 44 -5.19 -6.66 -19.45
CA ALA A 44 -4.05 -6.75 -18.54
C ALA A 44 -3.24 -5.44 -18.49
N LYS A 45 -3.04 -4.79 -19.65
CA LYS A 45 -2.37 -3.49 -19.74
C LYS A 45 -3.15 -2.38 -19.04
N GLN A 46 -4.46 -2.26 -19.27
CA GLN A 46 -5.29 -1.24 -18.62
C GLN A 46 -5.32 -1.40 -17.10
N ILE A 47 -5.47 -2.64 -16.60
CA ILE A 47 -5.46 -2.90 -15.15
C ILE A 47 -4.08 -2.55 -14.56
N ARG A 48 -2.99 -2.92 -15.25
CA ARG A 48 -1.62 -2.55 -14.85
C ARG A 48 -1.44 -1.02 -14.74
N GLU A 49 -1.96 -0.25 -15.70
CA GLU A 49 -1.92 1.21 -15.65
C GLU A 49 -2.69 1.79 -14.45
N HIS A 50 -3.82 1.18 -14.07
CA HIS A 50 -4.55 1.56 -12.86
C HIS A 50 -3.81 1.23 -11.57
N VAL A 51 -3.10 0.09 -11.51
CA VAL A 51 -2.29 -0.29 -10.34
C VAL A 51 -1.11 0.65 -10.15
N VAL A 52 -0.42 1.05 -11.22
CA VAL A 52 0.67 2.04 -11.15
C VAL A 52 0.19 3.39 -10.64
N ALA A 53 -1.06 3.77 -10.88
CA ALA A 53 -1.60 5.05 -10.41
C ALA A 53 -1.93 5.07 -8.91
N ILE A 54 -2.00 3.91 -8.24
CA ILE A 54 -2.30 3.79 -6.80
C ILE A 54 -1.07 3.38 -5.96
N GLU A 55 0.00 2.93 -6.61
CA GLU A 55 1.34 2.80 -6.03
C GLU A 55 1.96 4.18 -5.80
#